data_AF-A0A965QAT4-F1
#
_entry.id   AF-A0A965QAT4-F1
#
_cell.length_a   1.000
_cell.length_b   1.000
_cell.length_c   1.000
_cell.angle_alpha   90.00
_cell.angle_beta   90.00
_cell.angle_gamma   90.00
#
_symmetry.space_group_name_H-M   'P 1'
#
loop_
_entity.id
_entity.type
_entity.pdbx_description
1 polymer ?
#
loop_
_entity_poly.entity_id
_entity_poly.type
_entity_poly.pdbx_seq_one_letter_code
_entity_poly.pdbx_strand_id
1 'polypeptide(L)'
;EFGELARQVLEKQEYPDLREYPGGPPEQPYDAAGWTLPYQMDVKVLEAKSPLSAEFRAALKPLQGKGSDLANADAPFTTNMGAAGIVPPPARITGTGDQLVLDPAQNNSFRVLARAMNDGATASFDNGRYVLSGTGLEKAVAHAEELGLRAERRTATSSGATVRNRVAIYKSFTASMDEGWTEWLLDSWGFKYTILNNSDIQAGDLNSKYDVILFASDRAGSITDGFAKGSVPPRYEGGIGDAGIRALDAFVRAGGSMITFSQSSDFAINALHLPVKNVVAGLKRTDYFSSGSILEVNADGSHPVMAGMPDKSKVFVDGSPAFATTEGFEGTVLARYAKEGSPLLSGYLLGEKYLQGQAAAVDVKHGRGHVVLVGFRPQWRGQPFGTFKVVFNSLFFGGAVAQGTKAGPAAPATAPSAAKTPERAADNKPAGRPGVPR
;
A
#
# COMPACT_ATOMS: atom_id res chain seq x y z
N GLU A 1 -9.08 -25.63 21.16
CA GLU A 1 -10.10 -24.89 20.37
C GLU A 1 -9.50 -23.82 19.48
N PHE A 2 -8.61 -22.93 19.97
CA PHE A 2 -8.00 -21.87 19.13
C PHE A 2 -6.81 -22.30 18.24
N GLY A 3 -6.39 -23.58 18.27
CA GLY A 3 -5.23 -24.05 17.51
C GLY A 3 -5.41 -23.86 15.99
N GLU A 4 -6.56 -24.25 15.46
CA GLU A 4 -6.87 -24.05 14.04
C GLU A 4 -7.02 -22.57 13.67
N LEU A 5 -7.56 -21.73 14.56
CA LEU A 5 -7.63 -20.29 14.33
C LEU A 5 -6.23 -19.66 14.18
N ALA A 6 -5.28 -20.08 15.02
CA ALA A 6 -3.89 -19.61 14.92
C ALA A 6 -3.27 -19.99 13.57
N ARG A 7 -3.52 -21.21 13.08
CA ARG A 7 -3.05 -21.65 11.75
C ARG A 7 -3.69 -20.82 10.63
N GLN A 8 -5.01 -20.64 10.68
CA GLN A 8 -5.76 -19.86 9.69
C GLN A 8 -5.27 -18.40 9.59
N VAL A 9 -4.82 -17.78 10.69
CA VAL A 9 -4.36 -16.38 10.68
C VAL A 9 -2.87 -16.26 10.37
N LEU A 10 -2.04 -17.20 10.83
CA LEU A 10 -0.58 -17.10 10.78
C LEU A 10 0.05 -17.82 9.58
N GLU A 11 -0.56 -18.89 9.09
CA GLU A 11 -0.02 -19.66 7.96
C GLU A 11 -0.32 -18.97 6.62
N LYS A 12 0.44 -19.38 5.59
CA LYS A 12 0.19 -18.98 4.21
C LYS A 12 -1.17 -19.51 3.77
N GLN A 13 -2.05 -18.63 3.29
CA GLN A 13 -3.30 -19.07 2.65
C GLN A 13 -3.00 -19.58 1.24
N GLU A 14 -3.43 -20.80 0.94
CA GLU A 14 -3.37 -21.39 -0.38
C GLU A 14 -4.81 -21.72 -0.82
N TYR A 15 -5.29 -21.01 -1.83
CA TYR A 15 -6.63 -21.27 -2.35
C TYR A 15 -6.60 -22.50 -3.26
N PRO A 16 -7.48 -23.49 -3.05
CA PRO A 16 -7.47 -24.74 -3.83
C PRO A 16 -7.73 -24.49 -5.32
N ASP A 17 -7.13 -25.31 -6.20
CA ASP A 17 -7.46 -25.30 -7.63
C ASP A 17 -8.82 -25.98 -7.85
N LEU A 18 -9.88 -25.21 -7.64
CA LEU A 18 -11.26 -25.61 -7.88
C LEU A 18 -11.62 -25.33 -9.34
N ARG A 19 -12.38 -26.23 -9.96
CA ARG A 19 -12.82 -26.13 -11.37
C ARG A 19 -14.31 -26.42 -11.44
N GLU A 20 -15.04 -25.64 -12.25
CA GLU A 20 -16.49 -25.82 -12.44
C GLU A 20 -16.84 -27.24 -12.93
N TYR A 21 -15.92 -27.87 -13.65
CA TYR A 21 -15.93 -29.28 -14.06
C TYR A 21 -14.49 -29.75 -14.34
N PRO A 22 -14.22 -31.07 -14.42
CA PRO A 22 -12.88 -31.57 -14.72
C PRO A 22 -12.30 -31.01 -16.03
N GLY A 23 -11.19 -30.25 -15.93
CA GLY A 23 -10.56 -29.56 -17.06
C GLY A 23 -11.21 -28.22 -17.48
N GLY A 24 -12.24 -27.79 -16.76
CA GLY A 24 -12.96 -26.54 -16.98
C GLY A 24 -12.24 -25.29 -16.45
N PRO A 25 -12.90 -24.12 -16.52
CA PRO A 25 -12.37 -22.88 -15.97
C PRO A 25 -12.23 -22.98 -14.43
N PRO A 26 -11.28 -22.23 -13.83
CA PRO A 26 -11.14 -22.20 -12.38
C PRO A 26 -12.31 -21.51 -11.69
N GLU A 27 -12.80 -22.11 -10.61
CA GLU A 27 -13.71 -21.46 -9.67
C GLU A 27 -12.91 -20.43 -8.86
N GLN A 28 -13.33 -19.19 -9.00
CA GLN A 28 -12.62 -18.05 -8.43
C GLN A 28 -13.12 -17.75 -7.02
N PRO A 29 -12.23 -17.32 -6.11
CA PRO A 29 -12.65 -16.81 -4.81
C PRO A 29 -13.72 -15.71 -4.96
N TYR A 30 -14.75 -15.76 -4.11
CA TYR A 30 -15.80 -14.74 -4.04
C TYR A 30 -15.29 -13.43 -3.38
N ASP A 31 -14.44 -13.53 -2.37
CA ASP A 31 -13.85 -12.41 -1.61
C ASP A 31 -12.31 -12.58 -1.53
N ALA A 32 -11.65 -11.93 -0.57
CA ALA A 32 -10.23 -12.06 -0.30
C ALA A 32 -9.82 -13.52 -0.07
N ALA A 33 -8.76 -13.96 -0.75
CA ALA A 33 -8.21 -15.30 -0.63
C ALA A 33 -6.95 -15.36 0.25
N GLY A 34 -6.31 -14.22 0.51
CA GLY A 34 -5.09 -14.12 1.30
C GLY A 34 -5.23 -13.12 2.44
N TRP A 35 -5.08 -13.59 3.68
CA TRP A 35 -5.13 -12.76 4.89
C TRP A 35 -3.99 -13.07 5.86
N THR A 36 -2.92 -13.75 5.42
CA THR A 36 -1.76 -14.14 6.24
C THR A 36 -1.20 -12.95 7.02
N LEU A 37 -1.50 -12.92 8.32
CA LEU A 37 -1.29 -11.75 9.18
C LEU A 37 0.18 -11.33 9.26
N PRO A 38 1.16 -12.25 9.38
CA PRO A 38 2.56 -11.84 9.44
C PRO A 38 3.06 -11.13 8.19
N TYR A 39 2.54 -11.49 7.01
CA TYR A 39 2.87 -10.79 5.78
C TYR A 39 2.27 -9.38 5.75
N GLN A 40 1.01 -9.23 6.15
CA GLN A 40 0.35 -7.93 6.24
C GLN A 40 1.02 -7.00 7.27
N MET A 41 1.54 -7.56 8.36
CA MET A 41 2.24 -6.82 9.42
C MET A 41 3.73 -6.57 9.12
N ASP A 42 4.25 -7.09 8.00
CA ASP A 42 5.68 -7.12 7.65
C ASP A 42 6.59 -7.69 8.74
N VAL A 43 6.10 -8.74 9.42
CA VAL A 43 6.85 -9.45 10.45
C VAL A 43 7.57 -10.64 9.84
N LYS A 44 8.88 -10.75 10.12
CA LYS A 44 9.65 -11.95 9.77
C LYS A 44 9.23 -13.11 10.68
N VAL A 45 8.64 -14.14 10.08
CA VAL A 45 8.29 -15.37 10.77
C VAL A 45 9.30 -16.46 10.42
N LEU A 46 9.82 -17.12 11.45
CA LEU A 46 10.63 -18.33 11.33
C LEU A 46 9.80 -19.48 11.89
N GLU A 47 9.21 -20.27 10.99
CA GLU A 47 8.40 -21.41 11.36
C GLU A 47 9.28 -22.57 11.85
N ALA A 48 8.99 -23.08 13.05
CA ALA A 48 9.63 -24.28 13.57
C ALA A 48 8.94 -25.54 12.99
N LYS A 49 9.55 -26.16 11.97
CA LYS A 49 9.03 -27.37 11.31
C LYS A 49 9.35 -28.68 12.03
N SER A 50 10.09 -28.60 13.12
CA SER A 50 10.42 -29.73 13.98
C SER A 50 10.21 -29.33 15.44
N PRO A 51 9.90 -30.29 16.33
CA PRO A 51 9.74 -29.98 17.75
C PRO A 51 10.96 -29.22 18.29
N LEU A 52 10.71 -28.07 18.93
CA LEU A 52 11.76 -27.33 19.62
C LEU A 52 12.40 -28.22 20.69
N SER A 53 13.74 -28.19 20.77
CA SER A 53 14.51 -29.02 21.72
C SER A 53 14.15 -28.71 23.17
N ALA A 54 14.47 -29.64 24.08
CA ALA A 54 14.23 -29.43 25.50
C ALA A 54 14.98 -28.20 26.03
N GLU A 55 16.21 -28.00 25.57
CA GLU A 55 17.07 -26.86 25.93
C GLU A 55 16.44 -25.55 25.45
N PHE A 56 15.92 -25.51 24.22
CA PHE A 56 15.25 -24.33 23.69
C PHE A 56 14.00 -24.00 24.51
N ARG A 57 13.15 -25.00 24.78
CA ARG A 57 11.94 -24.83 25.59
C ARG A 57 12.26 -24.36 27.01
N ALA A 58 13.34 -24.87 27.61
CA ALA A 58 13.81 -24.44 28.93
C ALA A 58 14.38 -23.01 28.92
N ALA A 59 14.88 -22.52 27.79
CA ALA A 59 15.35 -21.14 27.64
C ALA A 59 14.21 -20.13 27.45
N LEU A 60 13.01 -20.56 27.05
CA LEU A 60 11.84 -19.69 26.91
C LEU A 60 11.40 -19.17 28.29
N LYS A 61 11.27 -17.86 28.41
CA LYS A 61 10.72 -17.22 29.60
C LYS A 61 9.29 -16.79 29.31
N PRO A 62 8.31 -17.14 30.16
CA PRO A 62 6.96 -16.63 29.99
C PRO A 62 6.99 -15.10 30.13
N LEU A 63 6.32 -14.41 29.21
CA LEU A 63 6.02 -12.99 29.41
C LEU A 63 5.00 -12.88 30.54
N GLN A 64 5.28 -11.99 31.49
CA GLN A 64 4.40 -11.74 32.62
C GLN A 64 4.26 -10.23 32.82
N GLY A 65 3.02 -9.78 33.01
CA GLY A 65 2.67 -8.45 33.45
C GLY A 65 1.55 -8.50 34.49
N LYS A 66 1.15 -7.34 34.99
CA LYS A 66 -0.01 -7.21 35.88
C LYS A 66 -1.27 -7.09 35.03
N GLY A 67 -2.05 -8.16 34.97
CA GLY A 67 -3.34 -8.14 34.28
C GLY A 67 -4.30 -7.13 34.90
N SER A 68 -5.23 -6.64 34.10
CA SER A 68 -6.33 -5.78 34.52
C SER A 68 -7.59 -6.11 33.73
N ASP A 69 -8.74 -5.89 34.35
CA ASP A 69 -10.01 -6.03 33.65
C ASP A 69 -10.16 -4.93 32.60
N LEU A 70 -10.84 -5.24 31.49
CA LEU A 70 -11.22 -4.25 30.49
C LEU A 70 -12.24 -3.31 31.12
N ALA A 71 -11.76 -2.13 31.51
CA ALA A 71 -12.61 -1.12 32.15
C ALA A 71 -13.47 -0.35 31.15
N ASN A 72 -12.97 -0.13 29.93
CA ASN A 72 -13.66 0.54 28.83
C ASN A 72 -13.02 0.16 27.47
N ALA A 73 -13.55 0.73 26.38
CA ALA A 73 -13.06 0.47 25.02
C ALA A 73 -11.61 0.93 24.76
N ASP A 74 -11.09 1.86 25.57
CA ASP A 74 -9.73 2.41 25.46
C ASP A 74 -8.72 1.68 26.36
N ALA A 75 -9.19 0.75 27.19
CA ALA A 75 -8.32 -0.01 28.08
C ALA A 75 -7.35 -0.87 27.25
N PRO A 76 -6.05 -0.91 27.61
CA PRO A 76 -5.09 -1.76 26.91
C PRO A 76 -5.52 -3.23 27.06
N PHE A 77 -5.21 -4.06 26.06
CA PHE A 77 -5.57 -5.47 26.06
C PHE A 77 -4.68 -6.27 27.02
N THR A 78 -4.89 -6.06 28.32
CA THR A 78 -4.11 -6.62 29.44
C THR A 78 -4.96 -7.59 30.27
N THR A 79 -5.88 -8.32 29.61
CA THR A 79 -6.92 -9.16 30.22
C THR A 79 -6.40 -10.34 31.07
N ASN A 80 -5.11 -10.66 30.97
CA ASN A 80 -4.44 -11.65 31.81
C ASN A 80 -2.94 -11.33 31.90
N MET A 81 -2.20 -12.06 32.76
CA MET A 81 -0.76 -11.84 32.96
C MET A 81 0.07 -11.98 31.68
N GLY A 82 -0.29 -12.91 30.79
CA GLY A 82 0.41 -13.12 29.52
C GLY A 82 0.20 -11.94 28.57
N ALA A 83 -1.06 -11.53 28.38
CA ALA A 83 -1.43 -10.37 27.57
C ALA A 83 -0.79 -9.08 28.11
N ALA A 84 -0.80 -8.89 29.44
CA ALA A 84 -0.15 -7.77 30.09
C ALA A 84 1.39 -7.77 29.97
N GLY A 85 1.98 -8.94 29.71
CA GLY A 85 3.42 -9.06 29.44
C GLY A 85 3.80 -8.76 27.99
N ILE A 86 2.83 -8.66 27.07
CA ILE A 86 3.06 -8.28 25.67
C ILE A 86 3.12 -6.76 25.60
N VAL A 87 4.29 -6.22 25.89
CA VAL A 87 4.58 -4.78 25.79
C VAL A 87 5.54 -4.50 24.64
N PRO A 88 5.48 -3.32 24.02
CA PRO A 88 6.50 -2.89 23.07
C PRO A 88 7.90 -2.97 23.71
N PRO A 89 8.95 -3.28 22.93
CA PRO A 89 10.32 -3.14 23.39
C PRO A 89 10.57 -1.71 23.89
N PRO A 90 11.46 -1.50 24.88
CA PRO A 90 11.80 -0.18 25.34
C PRO A 90 12.36 0.65 24.18
N ALA A 91 11.98 1.92 24.14
CA ALA A 91 12.51 2.87 23.18
C ALA A 91 14.05 2.97 23.29
N ARG A 92 14.67 3.36 22.18
CA ARG A 92 16.11 3.59 22.13
C ARG A 92 16.39 4.85 21.34
N ILE A 93 16.61 5.95 22.05
CA ILE A 93 17.03 7.23 21.47
C ILE A 93 18.53 7.39 21.75
N THR A 94 19.33 7.47 20.69
CA THR A 94 20.79 7.62 20.79
C THR A 94 21.24 9.02 20.39
N GLY A 95 22.42 9.44 20.81
CA GLY A 95 22.98 10.74 20.44
C GLY A 95 22.40 11.90 21.25
N THR A 96 22.80 13.12 20.88
CA THR A 96 22.37 14.38 21.50
C THR A 96 22.22 15.45 20.43
N GLY A 97 21.45 16.50 20.70
CA GLY A 97 21.28 17.64 19.79
C GLY A 97 19.84 18.13 19.67
N ASP A 98 19.64 19.12 18.83
CA ASP A 98 18.39 19.88 18.64
C ASP A 98 17.51 19.36 17.49
N GLN A 99 17.82 18.16 16.99
CA GLN A 99 17.02 17.45 16.00
C GLN A 99 16.69 16.04 16.47
N LEU A 100 15.51 15.54 16.07
CA LEU A 100 15.11 14.14 16.21
C LEU A 100 14.96 13.51 14.83
N VAL A 101 15.79 12.51 14.54
CA VAL A 101 15.79 11.74 13.30
C VAL A 101 14.94 10.48 13.48
N LEU A 102 13.98 10.31 12.59
CA LEU A 102 12.99 9.24 12.60
C LEU A 102 13.10 8.40 11.33
N ASP A 103 13.12 7.09 11.50
CA ASP A 103 13.20 6.12 10.40
C ASP A 103 11.79 5.71 9.93
N PRO A 104 11.40 5.97 8.67
CA PRO A 104 10.09 5.59 8.14
C PRO A 104 9.85 4.09 8.06
N ALA A 105 10.86 3.24 8.29
CA ALA A 105 10.66 1.80 8.48
C ALA A 105 9.79 1.49 9.71
N GLN A 106 9.70 2.40 10.69
CA GLN A 106 8.85 2.29 11.87
C GLN A 106 7.57 3.11 11.69
N ASN A 107 6.40 2.48 11.54
CA ASN A 107 5.14 3.21 11.36
C ASN A 107 4.81 4.22 12.48
N ASN A 108 5.25 3.94 13.71
CA ASN A 108 5.07 4.86 14.84
C ASN A 108 5.84 6.19 14.65
N SER A 109 6.87 6.23 13.81
CA SER A 109 7.55 7.48 13.45
C SER A 109 6.59 8.49 12.81
N PHE A 110 5.62 8.02 12.03
CA PHE A 110 4.61 8.87 11.41
C PHE A 110 3.62 9.46 12.42
N ARG A 111 3.31 8.73 13.51
CA ARG A 111 2.50 9.28 14.62
C ARG A 111 3.23 10.42 15.32
N VAL A 112 4.53 10.25 15.58
CA VAL A 112 5.36 11.31 16.17
C VAL A 112 5.46 12.50 15.22
N LEU A 113 5.69 12.27 13.92
CA LEU A 113 5.74 13.32 12.90
C LEU A 113 4.44 14.12 12.85
N ALA A 114 3.29 13.45 12.69
CA ALA A 114 1.99 14.11 12.59
C ALA A 114 1.68 14.96 13.83
N ARG A 115 1.87 14.41 15.03
CA ARG A 115 1.68 15.14 16.30
C ARG A 115 2.63 16.31 16.44
N ALA A 116 3.92 16.11 16.19
CA ALA A 116 4.92 17.17 16.31
C ALA A 116 4.65 18.33 15.33
N MET A 117 4.30 18.03 14.07
CA MET A 117 3.94 19.03 13.08
C MET A 117 2.65 19.78 13.45
N ASN A 118 1.67 19.09 14.05
CA ASN A 118 0.46 19.72 14.57
C ASN A 118 0.76 20.70 15.73
N ASP A 119 1.79 20.42 16.52
CA ASP A 119 2.32 21.27 17.60
C ASP A 119 3.29 22.37 17.08
N GLY A 120 3.49 22.48 15.76
CA GLY A 120 4.30 23.51 15.12
C GLY A 120 5.77 23.15 14.89
N ALA A 121 6.18 21.90 15.13
CA ALA A 121 7.53 21.45 14.78
C ALA A 121 7.78 21.52 13.28
N THR A 122 9.03 21.77 12.90
CA THR A 122 9.47 21.71 11.50
C THR A 122 9.93 20.30 11.18
N ALA A 123 9.42 19.74 10.09
CA ALA A 123 9.84 18.46 9.54
C ALA A 123 10.60 18.66 8.21
N SER A 124 11.62 17.85 7.99
CA SER A 124 12.29 17.72 6.70
C SER A 124 12.55 16.24 6.36
N PHE A 125 12.70 15.94 5.07
CA PHE A 125 13.09 14.62 4.57
C PHE A 125 14.51 14.68 4.05
N ASP A 126 15.39 13.86 4.62
CA ASP A 126 16.84 13.86 4.38
C ASP A 126 17.34 12.42 4.32
N ASN A 127 17.90 12.01 3.17
CA ASN A 127 18.51 10.70 2.97
C ASN A 127 17.66 9.52 3.46
N GLY A 128 16.39 9.49 3.07
CA GLY A 128 15.47 8.41 3.43
C GLY A 128 14.89 8.48 4.84
N ARG A 129 15.21 9.52 5.63
CA ARG A 129 14.74 9.69 7.01
C ARG A 129 14.04 11.03 7.20
N TYR A 130 13.17 11.10 8.20
CA TYR A 130 12.53 12.35 8.59
C TYR A 130 13.28 12.99 9.75
N VAL A 131 13.40 14.31 9.73
CA VAL A 131 14.10 15.09 10.75
C VAL A 131 13.15 16.14 11.30
N LEU A 132 12.84 16.02 12.59
CA LEU A 132 12.08 17.01 13.36
C LEU A 132 13.02 17.97 14.07
N SER A 133 12.67 19.25 14.07
CA SER A 133 13.41 20.31 14.76
C SER A 133 12.48 21.46 15.17
N GLY A 134 13.00 22.36 16.01
CA GLY A 134 12.28 23.55 16.45
C GLY A 134 11.32 23.29 17.62
N THR A 135 10.22 24.05 17.66
CA THR A 135 9.23 23.99 18.75
C THR A 135 8.59 22.60 18.86
N GLY A 136 8.41 22.11 20.09
CA GLY A 136 7.77 20.81 20.34
C GLY A 136 8.71 19.61 20.24
N LEU A 137 10.01 19.80 19.99
CA LEU A 137 11.00 18.71 19.89
C LEU A 137 11.00 17.80 21.13
N GLU A 138 11.10 18.35 22.34
CA GLU A 138 11.17 17.53 23.55
C GLU A 138 9.87 16.73 23.78
N LYS A 139 8.70 17.26 23.37
CA LYS A 139 7.45 16.48 23.36
C LYS A 139 7.52 15.35 22.33
N ALA A 140 8.07 15.62 21.13
CA ALA A 140 8.25 14.59 20.10
C ALA A 140 9.20 13.47 20.57
N VAL A 141 10.25 13.83 21.32
CA VAL A 141 11.16 12.87 21.97
C VAL A 141 10.40 12.03 22.99
N ALA A 142 9.64 12.64 23.90
CA ALA A 142 8.82 11.91 24.87
C ALA A 142 7.80 10.98 24.21
N HIS A 143 7.15 11.41 23.12
CA HIS A 143 6.24 10.55 22.35
C HIS A 143 6.97 9.42 21.62
N ALA A 144 8.19 9.66 21.14
CA ALA A 144 9.02 8.59 20.58
C ALA A 144 9.38 7.55 21.64
N GLU A 145 9.66 7.97 22.88
CA GLU A 145 9.88 7.08 24.01
C GLU A 145 8.63 6.27 24.36
N GLU A 146 7.47 6.93 24.47
CA GLU A 146 6.17 6.33 24.74
C GLU A 146 5.80 5.25 23.71
N LEU A 147 6.08 5.52 22.43
CA LEU A 147 5.77 4.61 21.31
C LEU A 147 6.84 3.55 21.06
N GLY A 148 7.86 3.44 21.91
CA GLY A 148 8.90 2.41 21.81
C GLY A 148 9.83 2.58 20.60
N LEU A 149 9.99 3.81 20.08
CA LEU A 149 10.75 4.05 18.85
C LEU A 149 12.27 3.92 19.06
N ARG A 150 12.93 3.49 17.99
CA ARG A 150 14.37 3.63 17.81
C ARG A 150 14.62 4.90 17.01
N ALA A 151 15.27 5.89 17.63
CA ALA A 151 15.50 7.20 17.03
C ALA A 151 16.90 7.73 17.36
N GLU A 152 17.29 8.82 16.71
CA GLU A 152 18.60 9.45 16.89
C GLU A 152 18.42 10.95 17.11
N ARG A 153 19.14 11.51 18.08
CA ARG A 153 19.33 12.95 18.22
C ARG A 153 20.67 13.35 17.64
N ARG A 154 20.69 14.44 16.88
CA ARG A 154 21.90 15.02 16.28
C ARG A 154 21.88 16.54 16.34
N THR A 155 23.07 17.13 16.27
CA THR A 155 23.28 18.57 16.06
C THR A 155 23.71 18.76 14.62
N ALA A 156 22.79 19.18 13.76
CA ALA A 156 23.07 19.48 12.36
C ALA A 156 22.04 20.47 11.83
N THR A 157 22.41 21.28 10.83
CA THR A 157 21.42 21.96 10.00
C THR A 157 20.90 20.91 9.02
N SER A 158 19.63 20.52 9.10
CA SER A 158 19.06 19.59 8.10
C SER A 158 19.09 20.27 6.74
N SER A 159 19.83 19.71 5.78
CA SER A 159 19.80 20.14 4.37
C SER A 159 18.69 19.45 3.56
N GLY A 160 17.86 18.64 4.22
CA GLY A 160 16.76 17.91 3.61
C GLY A 160 15.62 18.82 3.15
N ALA A 161 14.78 18.28 2.28
CA ALA A 161 13.61 18.98 1.77
C ALA A 161 12.57 19.18 2.88
N THR A 162 12.10 20.41 3.09
CA THR A 162 11.05 20.70 4.08
C THR A 162 9.75 19.98 3.74
N VAL A 163 9.11 19.40 4.77
CA VAL A 163 7.82 18.71 4.68
C VAL A 163 6.75 19.62 5.27
N ARG A 164 5.92 20.26 4.41
CA ARG A 164 4.85 21.17 4.86
C ARG A 164 3.60 21.11 3.95
N ASN A 165 3.21 19.90 3.59
CA ASN A 165 2.17 19.73 2.58
C ASN A 165 0.77 19.98 3.13
N ARG A 166 -0.04 20.68 2.34
CA ARG A 166 -1.49 20.80 2.51
C ARG A 166 -2.15 19.64 1.77
N VAL A 167 -2.64 18.69 2.55
CA VAL A 167 -3.11 17.39 2.04
C VAL A 167 -4.62 17.39 1.89
N ALA A 168 -5.10 16.89 0.75
CA ALA A 168 -6.51 16.60 0.53
C ALA A 168 -6.73 15.13 0.17
N ILE A 169 -7.88 14.59 0.58
CA ILE A 169 -8.39 13.28 0.14
C ILE A 169 -9.65 13.53 -0.68
N TYR A 170 -9.71 12.94 -1.87
CA TYR A 170 -10.91 12.97 -2.69
C TYR A 170 -11.98 12.03 -2.13
N LYS A 171 -13.19 12.58 -1.92
CA LYS A 171 -14.38 11.84 -1.50
C LYS A 171 -15.49 12.05 -2.53
N SER A 172 -15.76 11.01 -3.31
CA SER A 172 -16.91 10.99 -4.21
C SER A 172 -18.21 11.05 -3.42
N PHE A 173 -19.29 11.52 -4.06
CA PHE A 173 -20.64 11.33 -3.52
C PHE A 173 -21.09 9.87 -3.56
N THR A 174 -20.50 9.04 -4.42
CA THR A 174 -20.66 7.59 -4.38
C THR A 174 -19.86 7.01 -3.21
N ALA A 175 -20.48 6.11 -2.45
CA ALA A 175 -19.82 5.50 -1.29
C ALA A 175 -18.56 4.71 -1.71
N SER A 176 -17.43 5.00 -1.07
CA SER A 176 -16.18 4.27 -1.24
C SER A 176 -15.69 3.73 0.11
N MET A 177 -15.66 2.40 0.24
CA MET A 177 -15.14 1.77 1.46
C MET A 177 -13.63 2.03 1.63
N ASP A 178 -12.85 2.02 0.54
CA ASP A 178 -11.40 2.23 0.62
C ASP A 178 -11.04 3.64 1.07
N GLU A 179 -11.84 4.63 0.68
CA GLU A 179 -11.71 6.01 1.14
C GLU A 179 -11.96 6.12 2.64
N GLY A 180 -13.05 5.55 3.16
CA GLY A 180 -13.32 5.53 4.59
C GLY A 180 -12.24 4.83 5.43
N TRP A 181 -11.63 3.76 4.91
CA TRP A 181 -10.47 3.14 5.56
C TRP A 181 -9.21 4.02 5.52
N THR A 182 -9.09 4.88 4.50
CA THR A 182 -8.01 5.87 4.40
C THR A 182 -8.20 6.96 5.43
N GLU A 183 -9.40 7.54 5.55
CA GLU A 183 -9.76 8.49 6.60
C GLU A 183 -9.48 7.91 7.99
N TRP A 184 -9.98 6.69 8.27
CA TRP A 184 -9.77 6.01 9.55
C TRP A 184 -8.28 5.85 9.89
N LEU A 185 -7.46 5.47 8.91
CA LEU A 185 -6.01 5.33 9.10
C LEU A 185 -5.36 6.67 9.42
N LEU A 186 -5.72 7.74 8.70
CA LEU A 186 -5.13 9.06 8.91
C LEU A 186 -5.55 9.66 10.26
N ASP A 187 -6.82 9.54 10.62
CA ASP A 187 -7.37 9.99 11.91
C ASP A 187 -6.69 9.26 13.06
N SER A 188 -6.58 7.93 12.97
CA SER A 188 -5.97 7.09 14.00
C SER A 188 -4.46 7.34 14.18
N TRP A 189 -3.81 7.99 13.20
CA TRP A 189 -2.39 8.38 13.24
C TRP A 189 -2.19 9.89 13.49
N GLY A 190 -3.26 10.67 13.58
CA GLY A 190 -3.23 12.10 13.91
C GLY A 190 -2.88 13.02 12.74
N PHE A 191 -3.01 12.55 11.50
CA PHE A 191 -2.78 13.37 10.31
C PHE A 191 -3.93 14.35 10.09
N LYS A 192 -3.59 15.59 9.71
CA LYS A 192 -4.56 16.57 9.23
C LYS A 192 -4.68 16.50 7.72
N TYR A 193 -5.91 16.51 7.22
CA TYR A 193 -6.22 16.54 5.80
C TYR A 193 -7.55 17.28 5.58
N THR A 194 -7.82 17.64 4.33
CA THR A 194 -9.10 18.22 3.90
C THR A 194 -9.83 17.21 3.02
N ILE A 195 -11.13 17.06 3.20
CA ILE A 195 -11.97 16.32 2.26
C ILE A 195 -12.29 17.20 1.06
N LEU A 196 -12.09 16.65 -0.13
CA LEU A 196 -12.34 17.30 -1.41
C LEU A 196 -13.45 16.54 -2.14
N ASN A 197 -14.61 17.17 -2.31
CA ASN A 197 -15.72 16.57 -3.03
C ASN A 197 -15.70 16.94 -4.53
N ASN A 198 -16.67 16.41 -5.28
CA ASN A 198 -16.77 16.62 -6.73
C ASN A 198 -16.80 18.12 -7.10
N SER A 199 -17.61 18.91 -6.39
CA SER A 199 -17.75 20.35 -6.64
C SER A 199 -16.48 21.14 -6.30
N ASP A 200 -15.73 20.72 -5.28
CA ASP A 200 -14.48 21.39 -4.91
C ASP A 200 -13.41 21.20 -6.00
N ILE A 201 -13.32 20.00 -6.59
CA ILE A 201 -12.43 19.73 -7.72
C ILE A 201 -12.87 20.56 -8.94
N GLN A 202 -14.16 20.56 -9.24
CA GLN A 202 -14.71 21.30 -10.39
C GLN A 202 -14.51 22.81 -10.28
N ALA A 203 -14.52 23.36 -9.07
CA ALA A 203 -14.25 24.78 -8.83
C ALA A 203 -12.81 25.19 -9.18
N GLY A 204 -11.87 24.24 -9.19
CA GLY A 204 -10.46 24.47 -9.55
C GLY A 204 -9.67 25.24 -8.48
N ASP A 205 -8.62 25.92 -8.93
CA ASP A 205 -7.66 26.63 -8.07
C ASP A 205 -7.06 25.74 -6.96
N LEU A 206 -6.75 24.49 -7.31
CA LEU A 206 -6.34 23.48 -6.34
C LEU A 206 -4.95 23.74 -5.75
N ASN A 207 -4.00 24.27 -6.52
CA ASN A 207 -2.64 24.56 -6.00
C ASN A 207 -2.62 25.69 -4.97
N SER A 208 -3.60 26.59 -4.97
CA SER A 208 -3.67 27.65 -3.96
C SER A 208 -4.05 27.09 -2.59
N LYS A 209 -4.58 25.86 -2.52
CA LYS A 209 -5.09 25.21 -1.30
C LYS A 209 -4.34 23.94 -0.91
N TYR A 210 -3.84 23.18 -1.89
CA TYR A 210 -3.29 21.85 -1.69
C TYR A 210 -1.95 21.68 -2.37
N ASP A 211 -1.14 20.78 -1.81
CA ASP A 211 0.13 20.33 -2.38
C ASP A 211 0.07 18.85 -2.78
N VAL A 212 -0.79 18.07 -2.08
CA VAL A 212 -1.02 16.65 -2.35
C VAL A 212 -2.53 16.38 -2.38
N ILE A 213 -3.00 15.68 -3.41
CA ILE A 213 -4.38 15.16 -3.51
C ILE A 213 -4.31 13.64 -3.64
N LEU A 214 -4.92 12.93 -2.70
CA LEU A 214 -4.96 11.48 -2.65
C LEU A 214 -6.32 10.93 -3.06
N PHE A 215 -6.31 9.94 -3.94
CA PHE A 215 -7.47 9.15 -4.35
C PHE A 215 -7.29 7.72 -3.84
N ALA A 216 -8.20 7.29 -2.96
CA ALA A 216 -8.30 5.89 -2.57
C ALA A 216 -8.70 5.01 -3.78
N SER A 217 -8.75 3.69 -3.59
CA SER A 217 -9.16 2.77 -4.65
C SER A 217 -10.65 2.92 -4.96
N ASP A 218 -10.94 3.58 -6.09
CA ASP A 218 -12.27 3.67 -6.68
C ASP A 218 -12.17 3.54 -8.21
N ARG A 219 -13.25 3.11 -8.86
CA ARG A 219 -13.29 2.92 -10.30
C ARG A 219 -13.33 4.25 -11.03
N ALA A 220 -12.71 4.33 -12.20
CA ALA A 220 -12.64 5.56 -12.97
C ALA A 220 -14.02 6.17 -13.32
N GLY A 221 -15.01 5.32 -13.62
CA GLY A 221 -16.38 5.77 -13.86
C GLY A 221 -17.05 6.34 -12.60
N SER A 222 -16.83 5.76 -11.41
CA SER A 222 -17.34 6.33 -10.15
C SER A 222 -16.79 7.73 -9.89
N ILE A 223 -15.50 7.94 -10.19
CA ILE A 223 -14.83 9.23 -10.02
C ILE A 223 -15.35 10.26 -11.05
N THR A 224 -15.42 9.86 -12.31
CA THR A 224 -15.72 10.76 -13.43
C THR A 224 -17.21 11.07 -13.55
N ASP A 225 -18.05 10.03 -13.48
CA ASP A 225 -19.47 10.09 -13.80
C ASP A 225 -20.35 10.11 -12.55
N GLY A 226 -19.90 9.50 -11.44
CA GLY A 226 -20.61 9.48 -10.16
C GLY A 226 -22.05 8.94 -10.27
N PHE A 227 -22.98 9.56 -9.56
CA PHE A 227 -24.40 9.18 -9.64
C PHE A 227 -25.06 9.68 -10.92
N ALA A 228 -25.87 8.84 -11.54
CA ALA A 228 -26.67 9.23 -12.69
C ALA A 228 -27.66 10.35 -12.34
N LYS A 229 -27.93 11.22 -13.32
CA LYS A 229 -28.90 12.31 -13.17
C LYS A 229 -30.29 11.74 -12.79
N GLY A 230 -30.91 12.30 -11.76
CA GLY A 230 -32.21 11.89 -11.23
C GLY A 230 -32.19 10.68 -10.30
N SER A 231 -31.03 10.04 -10.03
CA SER A 231 -30.96 8.90 -9.10
C SER A 231 -30.78 9.31 -7.64
N VAL A 232 -30.34 10.55 -7.38
CA VAL A 232 -30.07 11.13 -6.06
C VAL A 232 -30.46 12.61 -6.06
N PRO A 233 -30.57 13.30 -4.89
CA PRO A 233 -30.79 14.73 -4.88
C PRO A 233 -29.75 15.50 -5.73
N PRO A 234 -30.12 16.58 -6.45
CA PRO A 234 -29.27 17.21 -7.47
C PRO A 234 -27.85 17.58 -7.02
N ARG A 235 -27.67 17.93 -5.74
CA ARG A 235 -26.34 18.27 -5.18
C ARG A 235 -25.36 17.10 -5.09
N TYR A 236 -25.81 15.87 -5.26
CA TYR A 236 -25.01 14.64 -5.21
C TYR A 236 -24.92 13.94 -6.58
N GLU A 237 -25.56 14.47 -7.61
CA GLU A 237 -25.48 13.92 -8.96
C GLU A 237 -24.10 14.17 -9.58
N GLY A 238 -23.69 13.29 -10.49
CA GLY A 238 -22.46 13.42 -11.25
C GLY A 238 -21.19 13.08 -10.48
N GLY A 239 -20.10 12.95 -11.23
CA GLY A 239 -18.73 12.88 -10.73
C GLY A 239 -18.00 14.20 -10.96
N ILE A 240 -16.67 14.15 -11.02
CA ILE A 240 -15.87 15.36 -11.28
C ILE A 240 -16.01 15.87 -12.73
N GLY A 241 -16.32 14.97 -13.68
CA GLY A 241 -16.40 15.26 -15.12
C GLY A 241 -15.16 15.93 -15.73
N ASP A 242 -15.29 16.39 -16.97
CA ASP A 242 -14.18 17.01 -17.71
C ASP A 242 -13.65 18.29 -17.05
N ALA A 243 -14.52 19.04 -16.37
CA ALA A 243 -14.10 20.24 -15.63
C ALA A 243 -13.14 19.88 -14.51
N GLY A 244 -13.45 18.83 -13.73
CA GLY A 244 -12.57 18.37 -12.68
C GLY A 244 -11.29 17.71 -13.21
N ILE A 245 -11.37 16.98 -14.32
CA ILE A 245 -10.17 16.44 -14.99
C ILE A 245 -9.21 17.57 -15.38
N ARG A 246 -9.72 18.65 -16.01
CA ARG A 246 -8.90 19.83 -16.35
C ARG A 246 -8.31 20.51 -15.11
N ALA A 247 -9.07 20.59 -14.02
CA ALA A 247 -8.58 21.15 -12.77
C ALA A 247 -7.45 20.31 -12.16
N LEU A 248 -7.55 18.98 -12.19
CA LEU A 248 -6.51 18.06 -11.72
C LEU A 248 -5.28 18.08 -12.63
N ASP A 249 -5.45 18.14 -13.96
CA ASP A 249 -4.34 18.30 -14.90
C ASP A 249 -3.57 19.59 -14.62
N ALA A 250 -4.28 20.71 -14.46
CA ALA A 250 -3.69 21.99 -14.10
C ALA A 250 -2.97 21.92 -12.74
N PHE A 251 -3.58 21.25 -11.76
CA PHE A 251 -3.00 21.05 -10.43
C PHE A 251 -1.63 20.37 -10.49
N VAL A 252 -1.56 19.23 -11.17
CA VAL A 252 -0.32 18.47 -11.28
C VAL A 252 0.71 19.24 -12.11
N ARG A 253 0.33 19.80 -13.27
CA ARG A 253 1.26 20.56 -14.12
C ARG A 253 1.86 21.76 -13.40
N ALA A 254 1.12 22.38 -12.48
CA ALA A 254 1.59 23.50 -11.67
C ALA A 254 2.50 23.10 -10.50
N GLY A 255 2.76 21.80 -10.26
CA GLY A 255 3.69 21.33 -9.21
C GLY A 255 3.03 20.57 -8.06
N GLY A 256 1.72 20.31 -8.14
CA GLY A 256 1.03 19.47 -7.18
C GLY A 256 1.34 17.98 -7.39
N SER A 257 1.15 17.18 -6.34
CA SER A 257 1.26 15.72 -6.40
C SER A 257 -0.11 15.06 -6.32
N MET A 258 -0.45 14.27 -7.32
CA MET A 258 -1.65 13.43 -7.31
C MET A 258 -1.26 11.98 -6.99
N ILE A 259 -1.87 11.39 -5.96
CA ILE A 259 -1.60 10.02 -5.51
C ILE A 259 -2.83 9.17 -5.76
N THR A 260 -2.70 8.02 -6.42
CA THR A 260 -3.81 7.10 -6.66
C THR A 260 -3.51 5.70 -6.16
N PHE A 261 -4.48 5.09 -5.48
CA PHE A 261 -4.39 3.71 -5.01
C PHE A 261 -5.20 2.75 -5.88
N SER A 262 -4.59 1.63 -6.23
CA SER A 262 -5.15 0.55 -7.03
C SER A 262 -5.98 1.09 -8.22
N GLN A 263 -7.29 0.88 -8.22
CA GLN A 263 -8.18 1.15 -9.35
C GLN A 263 -8.29 2.63 -9.74
N SER A 264 -8.04 3.58 -8.83
CA SER A 264 -8.03 5.00 -9.19
C SER A 264 -6.82 5.38 -10.05
N SER A 265 -5.82 4.49 -10.16
CA SER A 265 -4.71 4.68 -11.10
C SER A 265 -5.16 4.64 -12.56
N ASP A 266 -6.16 3.82 -12.89
CA ASP A 266 -6.74 3.80 -14.24
C ASP A 266 -7.43 5.13 -14.57
N PHE A 267 -8.03 5.79 -13.57
CA PHE A 267 -8.57 7.14 -13.74
C PHE A 267 -7.45 8.12 -14.08
N ALA A 268 -6.38 8.19 -13.29
CA ALA A 268 -5.29 9.13 -13.54
C ALA A 268 -4.58 8.90 -14.88
N ILE A 269 -4.33 7.63 -15.24
CA ILE A 269 -3.73 7.27 -16.53
C ILE A 269 -4.57 7.83 -17.68
N ASN A 270 -5.88 7.56 -17.67
CA ASN A 270 -6.77 7.95 -18.77
C ASN A 270 -7.05 9.45 -18.79
N ALA A 271 -7.33 10.04 -17.63
CA ALA A 271 -7.71 11.45 -17.50
C ALA A 271 -6.58 12.42 -17.83
N LEU A 272 -5.34 12.06 -17.50
CA LEU A 272 -4.16 12.91 -17.71
C LEU A 272 -3.30 12.45 -18.91
N HIS A 273 -3.75 11.43 -19.64
CA HIS A 273 -3.04 10.82 -20.78
C HIS A 273 -1.59 10.45 -20.45
N LEU A 274 -1.39 9.79 -19.30
CA LEU A 274 -0.05 9.45 -18.83
C LEU A 274 0.61 8.41 -19.72
N PRO A 275 1.95 8.45 -19.90
CA PRO A 275 2.73 7.47 -20.67
C PRO A 275 2.94 6.15 -19.89
N VAL A 276 1.84 5.59 -19.39
CA VAL A 276 1.78 4.36 -18.61
C VAL A 276 0.52 3.60 -19.01
N LYS A 277 0.61 2.27 -19.13
CA LYS A 277 -0.55 1.42 -19.37
C LYS A 277 -0.75 0.43 -18.24
N ASN A 278 -2.02 0.18 -17.89
CA ASN A 278 -2.39 -0.99 -17.09
C ASN A 278 -2.36 -2.24 -17.99
N VAL A 279 -1.41 -3.14 -17.76
CA VAL A 279 -1.17 -4.34 -18.60
C VAL A 279 -2.19 -5.45 -18.39
N VAL A 280 -2.95 -5.39 -17.29
CA VAL A 280 -4.00 -6.38 -16.98
C VAL A 280 -5.40 -5.84 -17.26
N ALA A 281 -5.52 -4.58 -17.73
CA ALA A 281 -6.79 -4.00 -18.14
C ALA A 281 -7.39 -4.78 -19.31
N GLY A 282 -8.69 -5.09 -19.22
CA GLY A 282 -9.44 -5.76 -20.27
C GLY A 282 -9.15 -7.25 -20.46
N LEU A 283 -8.22 -7.83 -19.69
CA LEU A 283 -8.03 -9.28 -19.68
C LEU A 283 -9.29 -9.97 -19.15
N LYS A 284 -9.63 -11.12 -19.74
CA LYS A 284 -10.74 -11.93 -19.24
C LYS A 284 -10.37 -12.44 -17.85
N ARG A 285 -11.37 -12.54 -16.97
CA ARG A 285 -11.18 -13.10 -15.63
C ARG A 285 -10.62 -14.53 -15.66
N THR A 286 -10.88 -15.29 -16.72
CA THR A 286 -10.32 -16.64 -16.93
C THR A 286 -8.84 -16.65 -17.30
N ASP A 287 -8.29 -15.49 -17.70
CA ASP A 287 -6.88 -15.35 -18.08
C ASP A 287 -6.07 -14.70 -16.95
N TYR A 288 -6.64 -13.69 -16.29
CA TYR A 288 -6.03 -13.00 -15.15
C TYR A 288 -7.08 -12.75 -14.06
N PHE A 289 -6.75 -13.15 -12.83
CA PHE A 289 -7.58 -12.87 -11.66
C PHE A 289 -6.73 -12.78 -10.40
N SER A 290 -6.93 -11.71 -9.63
CA SER A 290 -6.38 -11.54 -8.30
C SER A 290 -7.48 -10.95 -7.42
N SER A 291 -7.87 -11.65 -6.36
CA SER A 291 -8.87 -11.19 -5.38
C SER A 291 -8.28 -11.26 -4.00
N GLY A 292 -8.32 -10.14 -3.29
CA GLY A 292 -7.71 -9.90 -1.98
C GLY A 292 -6.57 -10.88 -1.62
N SER A 293 -5.42 -10.72 -2.25
CA SER A 293 -4.26 -11.60 -2.13
C SER A 293 -3.00 -10.81 -1.82
N ILE A 294 -1.98 -11.49 -1.28
CA ILE A 294 -0.71 -10.89 -0.90
C ILE A 294 0.34 -11.31 -1.92
N LEU A 295 0.95 -10.33 -2.58
CA LEU A 295 2.00 -10.54 -3.57
C LEU A 295 3.35 -9.95 -3.11
N GLU A 296 4.45 -10.53 -3.57
CA GLU A 296 5.80 -9.98 -3.42
C GLU A 296 6.12 -8.99 -4.55
N VAL A 297 6.72 -7.85 -4.18
CA VAL A 297 7.27 -6.87 -5.11
C VAL A 297 8.66 -6.44 -4.65
N ASN A 298 9.49 -6.03 -5.59
CA ASN A 298 10.76 -5.37 -5.31
C ASN A 298 10.52 -3.87 -5.21
N ALA A 299 10.58 -3.28 -4.02
CA ALA A 299 10.36 -1.86 -3.77
C ALA A 299 11.68 -1.07 -3.83
N ASP A 300 11.62 0.15 -4.35
CA ASP A 300 12.75 1.08 -4.36
C ASP A 300 12.67 2.04 -3.17
N GLY A 301 13.25 1.64 -2.03
CA GLY A 301 13.26 2.43 -0.80
C GLY A 301 14.04 3.74 -0.88
N SER A 302 14.75 4.02 -1.97
CA SER A 302 15.43 5.31 -2.18
C SER A 302 14.46 6.43 -2.55
N HIS A 303 13.30 6.09 -3.12
CA HIS A 303 12.26 7.05 -3.46
C HIS A 303 11.46 7.44 -2.20
N PRO A 304 11.14 8.74 -1.96
CA PRO A 304 10.46 9.17 -0.73
C PRO A 304 9.17 8.42 -0.42
N VAL A 305 8.33 8.17 -1.43
CA VAL A 305 7.06 7.40 -1.29
C VAL A 305 7.28 5.99 -0.73
N MET A 306 8.41 5.35 -1.04
CA MET A 306 8.73 3.98 -0.64
C MET A 306 9.75 3.93 0.50
N ALA A 307 10.14 5.06 1.07
CA ALA A 307 11.12 5.11 2.15
C ALA A 307 10.68 4.23 3.34
N GLY A 308 11.58 3.35 3.80
CA GLY A 308 11.32 2.40 4.88
C GLY A 308 10.60 1.11 4.46
N MET A 309 10.30 0.93 3.17
CA MET A 309 9.87 -0.36 2.63
C MET A 309 11.08 -1.30 2.49
N PRO A 310 10.95 -2.60 2.84
CA PRO A 310 12.00 -3.57 2.53
C PRO A 310 12.09 -3.82 1.02
N ASP A 311 13.29 -4.12 0.50
CA ASP A 311 13.48 -4.44 -0.92
C ASP A 311 12.46 -5.47 -1.40
N LYS A 312 12.30 -6.59 -0.69
CA LYS A 312 11.23 -7.56 -0.91
C LYS A 312 10.01 -7.23 -0.05
N SER A 313 9.11 -6.46 -0.63
CA SER A 313 7.89 -5.97 0.00
C SER A 313 6.69 -6.86 -0.30
N LYS A 314 5.74 -6.88 0.64
CA LYS A 314 4.52 -7.68 0.56
C LYS A 314 3.35 -6.72 0.43
N VAL A 315 2.61 -6.82 -0.66
CA VAL A 315 1.55 -5.87 -0.99
C VAL A 315 0.22 -6.59 -1.16
N PHE A 316 -0.85 -5.95 -0.70
CA PHE A 316 -2.20 -6.47 -0.85
C PHE A 316 -2.80 -6.00 -2.17
N VAL A 317 -3.25 -6.95 -3.00
CA VAL A 317 -3.88 -6.69 -4.30
C VAL A 317 -5.29 -7.22 -4.33
N ASP A 318 -6.18 -6.49 -5.00
CA ASP A 318 -7.58 -6.85 -5.15
C ASP A 318 -8.11 -6.22 -6.43
N GLY A 319 -8.10 -7.01 -7.51
CA GLY A 319 -8.31 -6.50 -8.87
C GLY A 319 -7.41 -5.32 -9.23
N SER A 320 -6.18 -5.30 -8.68
CA SER A 320 -5.29 -4.15 -8.80
C SER A 320 -4.55 -4.11 -10.14
N PRO A 321 -4.22 -2.91 -10.66
CA PRO A 321 -3.49 -2.76 -11.91
C PRO A 321 -2.00 -3.12 -11.75
N ALA A 322 -1.37 -3.50 -12.86
CA ALA A 322 0.07 -3.58 -13.00
C ALA A 322 0.49 -2.77 -14.22
N PHE A 323 1.63 -2.09 -14.15
CA PHE A 323 1.96 -1.02 -15.07
C PHE A 323 3.14 -1.36 -15.98
N ALA A 324 3.00 -1.00 -17.25
CA ALA A 324 4.10 -0.85 -18.17
C ALA A 324 4.25 0.63 -18.52
N THR A 325 5.48 1.12 -18.52
CA THR A 325 5.80 2.45 -19.04
C THR A 325 5.77 2.42 -20.57
N THR A 326 5.37 3.53 -21.19
CA THR A 326 5.33 3.68 -22.65
C THR A 326 6.27 4.79 -23.11
N GLU A 327 6.31 5.04 -24.43
CA GLU A 327 7.03 6.18 -24.99
C GLU A 327 6.59 7.50 -24.33
N GLY A 328 7.55 8.38 -24.05
CA GLY A 328 7.32 9.64 -23.36
C GLY A 328 7.31 9.55 -21.83
N PHE A 329 7.53 8.37 -21.24
CA PHE A 329 7.62 8.23 -19.79
C PHE A 329 8.82 8.99 -19.21
N GLU A 330 8.52 9.96 -18.34
CA GLU A 330 9.46 10.62 -17.44
C GLU A 330 9.04 10.32 -16.00
N GLY A 331 9.92 9.74 -15.19
CA GLY A 331 9.56 9.36 -13.83
C GLY A 331 10.41 8.22 -13.27
N THR A 332 9.89 7.55 -12.24
CA THR A 332 10.58 6.47 -11.54
C THR A 332 9.65 5.29 -11.30
N VAL A 333 10.14 4.06 -11.50
CA VAL A 333 9.41 2.86 -11.09
C VAL A 333 9.68 2.60 -9.62
N LEU A 334 8.64 2.68 -8.79
CA LEU A 334 8.74 2.64 -7.32
C LEU A 334 8.72 1.22 -6.77
N ALA A 335 8.03 0.31 -7.46
CA ALA A 335 8.01 -1.10 -7.11
C ALA A 335 7.80 -1.95 -8.37
N ARG A 336 8.35 -3.16 -8.39
CA ARG A 336 8.29 -4.06 -9.56
C ARG A 336 8.13 -5.52 -9.16
N TYR A 337 7.26 -6.25 -9.85
CA TYR A 337 7.20 -7.71 -9.73
C TYR A 337 8.49 -8.36 -10.27
N ALA A 338 8.84 -9.54 -9.74
CA ALA A 338 9.96 -10.30 -10.28
C ALA A 338 9.77 -10.60 -11.77
N LYS A 339 10.87 -10.70 -12.53
CA LYS A 339 10.82 -11.00 -13.98
C LYS A 339 10.37 -12.43 -14.27
N GLU A 340 10.52 -13.33 -13.30
CA GLU A 340 10.23 -14.76 -13.42
C GLU A 340 9.64 -15.26 -12.10
N GLY A 341 8.90 -16.37 -12.18
CA GLY A 341 8.23 -16.99 -11.03
C GLY A 341 6.91 -16.31 -10.66
N SER A 342 6.22 -16.92 -9.69
CA SER A 342 4.98 -16.38 -9.15
C SER A 342 5.27 -15.30 -8.12
N PRO A 343 4.63 -14.12 -8.20
CA PRO A 343 4.68 -13.16 -7.11
C PRO A 343 3.73 -13.54 -5.95
N LEU A 344 2.93 -14.61 -6.07
CA LEU A 344 1.95 -14.99 -5.05
C LEU A 344 2.62 -15.47 -3.76
N LEU A 345 2.45 -14.71 -2.68
CA LEU A 345 2.86 -15.11 -1.34
C LEU A 345 1.72 -15.78 -0.58
N SER A 346 0.49 -15.28 -0.70
CA SER A 346 -0.69 -15.87 -0.04
C SER A 346 -1.97 -15.48 -0.76
N GLY A 347 -2.87 -16.45 -0.91
CA GLY A 347 -4.19 -16.29 -1.50
C GLY A 347 -4.30 -16.96 -2.86
N TYR A 348 -4.80 -16.22 -3.85
CA TYR A 348 -5.08 -16.72 -5.19
C TYR A 348 -4.61 -15.73 -6.26
N LEU A 349 -3.86 -16.24 -7.23
CA LEU A 349 -3.44 -15.51 -8.41
C LEU A 349 -3.55 -16.41 -9.62
N LEU A 350 -4.32 -15.97 -10.61
CA LEU A 350 -4.38 -16.53 -11.95
C LEU A 350 -3.68 -15.58 -12.91
N GLY A 351 -2.85 -16.13 -13.80
CA GLY A 351 -2.19 -15.34 -14.86
C GLY A 351 -0.94 -14.58 -14.41
N GLU A 352 -0.14 -15.13 -13.51
CA GLU A 352 1.11 -14.51 -12.99
C GLU A 352 2.06 -13.96 -14.06
N LYS A 353 2.10 -14.58 -15.25
CA LYS A 353 2.88 -14.13 -16.41
C LYS A 353 2.58 -12.69 -16.84
N TYR A 354 1.37 -12.20 -16.58
CA TYR A 354 1.00 -10.82 -16.90
C TYR A 354 1.61 -9.81 -15.93
N LEU A 355 2.01 -10.24 -14.73
CA LEU A 355 2.66 -9.38 -13.73
C LEU A 355 4.18 -9.37 -13.86
N GLN A 356 4.77 -10.45 -14.38
CA GLN A 356 6.22 -10.63 -14.45
C GLN A 356 6.94 -9.44 -15.12
N GLY A 357 7.87 -8.83 -14.37
CA GLY A 357 8.65 -7.67 -14.78
C GLY A 357 7.89 -6.34 -14.82
N GLN A 358 6.57 -6.34 -14.64
CA GLN A 358 5.75 -5.12 -14.65
C GLN A 358 5.92 -4.33 -13.35
N ALA A 359 5.67 -3.03 -13.43
CA ALA A 359 5.71 -2.15 -12.28
C ALA A 359 4.44 -2.33 -11.43
N ALA A 360 4.62 -2.44 -10.12
CA ALA A 360 3.53 -2.45 -9.13
C ALA A 360 3.23 -1.03 -8.62
N ALA A 361 4.16 -0.09 -8.78
CA ALA A 361 3.94 1.33 -8.52
C ALA A 361 4.90 2.19 -9.35
N VAL A 362 4.45 3.36 -9.79
CA VAL A 362 5.24 4.31 -10.57
C VAL A 362 4.98 5.75 -10.12
N ASP A 363 6.00 6.58 -10.15
CA ASP A 363 5.89 8.04 -10.08
C ASP A 363 6.09 8.59 -11.50
N VAL A 364 5.08 9.29 -12.03
CA VAL A 364 5.10 9.90 -13.36
C VAL A 364 5.25 11.41 -13.19
N LYS A 365 6.29 11.98 -13.78
CA LYS A 365 6.41 13.43 -13.87
C LYS A 365 5.43 13.97 -14.91
N HIS A 366 4.62 14.95 -14.52
CA HIS A 366 3.63 15.56 -15.41
C HIS A 366 3.64 17.09 -15.24
N GLY A 367 4.28 17.78 -16.19
CA GLY A 367 4.63 19.20 -16.03
C GLY A 367 5.67 19.39 -14.92
N ARG A 368 5.36 20.21 -13.91
CA ARG A 368 6.23 20.43 -12.74
C ARG A 368 5.91 19.53 -11.56
N GLY A 369 4.79 18.82 -11.61
CA GLY A 369 4.33 17.96 -10.51
C GLY A 369 4.42 16.49 -10.87
N HIS A 370 3.74 15.69 -10.05
CA HIS A 370 3.90 14.24 -10.02
C HIS A 370 2.54 13.54 -9.96
N VAL A 371 2.44 12.40 -10.62
CA VAL A 371 1.34 11.45 -10.47
C VAL A 371 1.90 10.12 -10.00
N VAL A 372 1.62 9.77 -8.74
CA VAL A 372 2.05 8.51 -8.13
C VAL A 372 0.94 7.49 -8.25
N LEU A 373 1.16 6.48 -9.08
CA LEU A 373 0.26 5.35 -9.30
C LEU A 373 0.70 4.17 -8.43
N VAL A 374 -0.06 3.84 -7.38
CA VAL A 374 0.21 2.69 -6.51
C VAL A 374 -0.73 1.55 -6.91
N GLY A 375 -0.22 0.53 -7.61
CA GLY A 375 -0.99 -0.60 -8.15
C GLY A 375 -1.35 -1.67 -7.12
N PHE A 376 -1.50 -1.28 -5.86
CA PHE A 376 -1.92 -2.13 -4.74
C PHE A 376 -2.70 -1.28 -3.73
N ARG A 377 -3.29 -1.92 -2.71
CA ARG A 377 -4.10 -1.23 -1.69
C ARG A 377 -3.29 -1.13 -0.38
N PRO A 378 -2.48 -0.08 -0.17
CA PRO A 378 -1.52 -0.02 0.94
C PRO A 378 -2.16 0.01 2.33
N GLN A 379 -3.45 0.34 2.43
CA GLN A 379 -4.24 0.48 3.66
C GLN A 379 -5.46 -0.44 3.71
N TRP A 380 -5.56 -1.44 2.82
CA TRP A 380 -6.76 -2.28 2.67
C TRP A 380 -7.37 -2.69 4.01
N ARG A 381 -8.59 -2.22 4.29
CA ARG A 381 -9.33 -2.52 5.52
C ARG A 381 -8.55 -2.27 6.84
N GLY A 382 -7.57 -1.37 6.83
CA GLY A 382 -6.73 -1.07 7.98
C GLY A 382 -5.86 -2.24 8.46
N GLN A 383 -5.56 -3.23 7.61
CA GLN A 383 -4.77 -4.41 8.01
C GLN A 383 -3.30 -4.43 7.55
N PRO A 384 -2.95 -4.03 6.31
CA PRO A 384 -1.58 -4.08 5.80
C PRO A 384 -0.63 -3.07 6.46
N PHE A 385 -0.34 -3.26 7.74
CA PHE A 385 0.56 -2.41 8.52
C PHE A 385 1.92 -2.26 7.83
N GLY A 386 2.41 -3.30 7.18
CA GLY A 386 3.65 -3.30 6.39
C GLY A 386 3.72 -2.23 5.30
N THR A 387 2.58 -1.86 4.72
CA THR A 387 2.46 -0.89 3.61
C THR A 387 1.87 0.45 4.02
N PHE A 388 1.46 0.65 5.28
CA PHE A 388 0.94 1.96 5.75
C PHE A 388 1.93 3.10 5.53
N LYS A 389 3.23 2.83 5.66
CA LYS A 389 4.30 3.81 5.35
C LYS A 389 4.22 4.37 3.93
N VAL A 390 3.72 3.61 2.95
CA VAL A 390 3.48 4.11 1.58
C VAL A 390 2.40 5.19 1.58
N VAL A 391 1.32 5.01 2.36
CA VAL A 391 0.28 6.03 2.52
C VAL A 391 0.88 7.29 3.13
N PHE A 392 1.55 7.15 4.28
CA PHE A 392 2.07 8.30 5.03
C PHE A 392 3.14 9.07 4.25
N ASN A 393 4.09 8.37 3.62
CA ASN A 393 5.09 9.00 2.76
C ASN A 393 4.43 9.72 1.57
N SER A 394 3.35 9.18 1.01
CA SER A 394 2.62 9.84 -0.08
C SER A 394 2.04 11.18 0.34
N LEU A 395 1.59 11.33 1.59
CA LEU A 395 1.10 12.62 2.12
C LEU A 395 2.22 13.67 2.19
N PHE A 396 3.45 13.21 2.41
CA PHE A 396 4.65 14.05 2.49
C PHE A 396 5.35 14.25 1.14
N PHE A 397 4.89 13.58 0.08
CA PHE A 397 5.43 13.71 -1.28
C PHE A 397 4.82 14.89 -2.04
N GLY A 398 5.22 16.10 -1.68
CA GLY A 398 4.80 17.35 -2.31
C GLY A 398 5.87 18.42 -2.19
N GLY A 399 5.68 19.57 -2.85
CA GLY A 399 6.57 20.72 -2.74
C GLY A 399 8.05 20.37 -2.92
N ALA A 400 8.87 20.73 -1.93
CA ALA A 400 10.33 20.52 -1.97
C ALA A 400 10.73 19.03 -2.02
N VAL A 401 9.96 18.14 -1.41
CA VAL A 401 10.27 16.69 -1.39
C VAL A 401 10.12 16.10 -2.79
N ALA A 402 9.02 16.42 -3.46
CA ALA A 402 8.79 15.98 -4.84
C ALA A 402 9.81 16.61 -5.80
N GLN A 403 10.04 17.92 -5.70
CA GLN A 403 11.00 18.65 -6.56
C GLN A 403 12.46 18.17 -6.42
N GLY A 404 12.84 17.70 -5.22
CA GLY A 404 14.18 17.15 -4.97
C GLY A 404 14.36 15.72 -5.49
N THR A 405 13.28 15.05 -5.89
CA THR A 405 13.33 13.67 -6.38
C THR A 405 13.77 13.65 -7.84
N LYS A 406 14.89 12.97 -8.12
CA LYS A 406 15.40 12.81 -9.49
C LYS A 406 14.60 11.71 -10.20
N ALA A 407 14.31 11.92 -11.48
CA ALA A 407 13.77 10.86 -12.33
C ALA A 407 14.80 9.72 -12.45
N GLY A 408 14.37 8.49 -12.19
CA GLY A 408 15.17 7.28 -12.42
C GLY A 408 15.20 6.89 -13.90
N PRO A 409 16.13 6.00 -14.31
CA PRO A 409 16.14 5.49 -15.68
C PRO A 409 14.86 4.69 -15.98
N ALA A 410 14.17 5.05 -17.06
CA ALA A 410 13.05 4.28 -17.58
C ALA A 410 13.57 2.92 -18.08
N ALA A 411 13.16 1.82 -17.43
CA ALA A 411 13.37 0.48 -17.98
C ALA A 411 12.19 0.15 -18.91
N PRO A 412 12.42 -0.16 -20.21
CA PRO A 412 11.33 -0.52 -21.11
C PRO A 412 10.63 -1.79 -20.62
N ALA A 413 9.30 -1.83 -20.79
CA ALA A 413 8.51 -3.00 -20.46
C ALA A 413 9.00 -4.22 -21.25
N THR A 414 9.26 -5.34 -20.56
CA THR A 414 9.41 -6.63 -21.20
C THR A 414 8.04 -7.05 -21.73
N ALA A 415 7.90 -7.22 -23.03
CA ALA A 415 6.71 -7.81 -23.63
C ALA A 415 6.48 -9.20 -23.01
N PRO A 416 5.23 -9.60 -22.71
CA PRO A 416 4.96 -10.98 -22.31
C PRO A 416 5.45 -11.89 -23.43
N SER A 417 6.36 -12.81 -23.11
CA SER A 417 6.79 -13.84 -24.04
C SER A 417 5.56 -14.58 -24.53
N ALA A 418 5.30 -14.53 -25.83
CA ALA A 418 4.29 -15.37 -26.47
C ALA A 418 4.78 -16.82 -26.39
N ALA A 419 4.48 -17.50 -25.29
CA ALA A 419 4.73 -18.92 -25.17
C ALA A 419 3.85 -19.62 -26.22
N LYS A 420 4.51 -20.27 -27.19
CA LYS A 420 3.89 -21.24 -28.09
C LYS A 420 3.04 -22.18 -27.25
N THR A 421 1.80 -22.38 -27.68
CA THR A 421 0.92 -23.46 -27.20
C THR A 421 1.76 -24.75 -27.14
N PRO A 422 1.80 -25.47 -26.01
CA PRO A 422 2.47 -26.76 -25.98
C PRO A 422 1.77 -27.65 -27.01
N GLU A 423 2.51 -28.06 -28.01
CA GLU A 423 2.08 -29.10 -28.94
C GLU A 423 1.78 -30.33 -28.07
N ARG A 424 0.50 -30.71 -28.07
CA ARG A 424 -0.01 -31.84 -27.31
C ARG A 424 0.71 -33.08 -27.82
N ALA A 425 1.59 -33.65 -27.00
CA ALA A 425 2.15 -34.98 -27.27
C ALA A 425 0.99 -35.98 -27.30
N ALA A 426 0.56 -36.32 -28.51
CA ALA A 426 -0.24 -37.51 -28.75
C ALA A 426 0.71 -38.71 -28.62
N ASP A 427 0.54 -39.49 -27.55
CA ASP A 427 0.65 -40.96 -27.58
C ASP A 427 0.52 -41.52 -26.16
N ASN A 428 -0.65 -42.09 -25.84
CA ASN A 428 -0.69 -43.50 -25.48
C ASN A 428 -2.10 -44.10 -25.53
N LYS A 429 -2.20 -45.21 -26.27
CA LYS A 429 -3.37 -46.08 -26.50
C LYS A 429 -4.00 -46.58 -25.19
N PRO A 430 -5.33 -46.84 -25.17
CA PRO A 430 -5.94 -47.62 -24.11
C PRO A 430 -5.58 -49.10 -24.25
N ALA A 431 -5.10 -49.69 -23.16
CA ALA A 431 -4.88 -51.12 -23.03
C ALA A 431 -6.20 -51.90 -23.16
N GLY A 432 -6.19 -52.96 -23.97
CA GLY A 432 -7.33 -53.80 -24.29
C GLY A 432 -7.88 -54.56 -23.08
N ARG A 433 -9.22 -54.67 -23.03
CA ARG A 433 -9.93 -55.62 -22.19
C ARG A 433 -9.72 -57.05 -22.72
N PRO A 434 -9.37 -58.04 -21.88
CA PRO A 434 -9.48 -59.44 -22.27
C PRO A 434 -10.95 -59.88 -22.20
N GLY A 435 -11.43 -60.50 -23.29
CA GLY A 435 -12.76 -61.09 -23.37
C GLY A 435 -12.93 -62.30 -22.47
N VAL A 436 -14.14 -62.47 -21.95
CA VAL A 436 -14.62 -63.68 -21.27
C VAL A 436 -15.33 -64.55 -22.31
N PRO A 437 -14.98 -65.85 -22.47
CA PRO A 437 -15.66 -66.73 -23.41
C PRO A 437 -16.88 -67.41 -22.76
N ARG A 438 -18.02 -67.26 -23.47
CA ARG A 438 -19.30 -68.01 -23.47
C ARG A 438 -20.06 -68.18 -22.16
#